data_AF-A0A5Q4SGB6-F1
#
_entry.id   AF-A0A5Q4SGB6-F1
#
_cell.length_a   1.000
_cell.length_b   1.000
_cell.length_c   1.000
_cell.angle_alpha   90.00
_cell.angle_beta   90.00
_cell.angle_gamma   90.00
#
_symmetry.space_group_name_H-M   'P 1'
#
loop_
_entity.id
_entity.type
_entity.pdbx_description
1 polymer ?
#
loop_
_entity_poly.entity_id
_entity_poly.type
_entity_poly.pdbx_seq_one_letter_code
_entity_poly.pdbx_strand_id
1 'polypeptide(L)' 'LCTEGEAELTNDETGEKHWISPGTMYLLNGHEHHTLRPKTDFRCVCVFNPPVTGREDHDENGVYPLLTEEG' A
#
# COMPACT_ATOMS: atom_id res chain seq x y z
N LEU A 1 2.83 5.98 6.32
CA LEU A 1 2.46 7.16 7.14
C LEU A 1 1.72 8.17 6.28
N CYS A 2 0.47 8.50 6.61
CA CYS A 2 -0.24 9.60 5.95
C CYS A 2 0.27 10.96 6.44
N THR A 3 0.57 11.86 5.51
CA THR A 3 1.01 13.23 5.80
C THR A 3 -0.05 14.26 5.40
N GLU A 4 -0.86 13.98 4.38
CA GLU A 4 -1.90 14.89 3.87
C GLU A 4 -3.07 14.07 3.29
N GLY A 5 -4.29 14.63 3.33
CA GLY A 5 -5.49 14.01 2.74
C GLY A 5 -6.14 12.92 3.58
N GLU A 6 -7.17 12.29 3.00
CA GLU A 6 -7.97 11.24 3.62
C GLU A 6 -8.16 10.06 2.68
N ALA A 7 -8.09 8.84 3.23
CA ALA A 7 -8.33 7.59 2.49
C ALA A 7 -9.02 6.55 3.37
N GLU A 8 -9.68 5.59 2.73
CA GLU A 8 -10.13 4.34 3.35
C GLU A 8 -9.20 3.21 2.93
N LEU A 9 -8.68 2.44 3.88
CA LEU A 9 -8.01 1.17 3.61
C LEU A 9 -9.00 0.04 3.92
N THR A 10 -9.23 -0.83 2.94
CA THR A 10 -9.99 -2.07 3.13
C THR A 10 -9.01 -3.23 3.15
N ASN A 11 -9.07 -4.06 4.19
CA ASN A 11 -8.43 -5.37 4.19
C ASN A 11 -9.33 -6.31 3.39
N ASP A 12 -8.84 -6.83 2.27
CA ASP A 12 -9.65 -7.61 1.34
C ASP A 12 -9.83 -9.07 1.79
N GLU A 13 -9.05 -9.51 2.79
CA GLU A 13 -9.19 -10.83 3.41
C GLU A 13 -10.31 -10.86 4.46
N THR A 14 -10.44 -9.77 5.24
CA THR A 14 -11.39 -9.70 6.38
C THR A 14 -12.61 -8.82 6.09
N GLY A 15 -12.52 -7.95 5.08
CA GLY A 15 -13.51 -6.90 4.81
C GLY A 15 -13.48 -5.72 5.78
N GLU A 16 -12.53 -5.70 6.73
CA GLU A 16 -12.38 -4.60 7.69
C GLU A 16 -11.95 -3.30 6.98
N LYS A 17 -12.49 -2.18 7.45
CA LYS A 17 -12.24 -0.85 6.88
C LYS A 17 -11.65 0.09 7.91
N HIS A 18 -10.58 0.77 7.51
CA HIS A 18 -9.81 1.69 8.34
C HIS A 18 -9.77 3.08 7.69
N TRP A 19 -10.09 4.11 8.47
CA TRP A 19 -9.90 5.49 8.04
C TRP A 19 -8.46 5.94 8.24
N ILE A 20 -7.89 6.56 7.20
CA ILE A 20 -6.54 7.09 7.20
C ILE A 20 -6.61 8.60 7.01
N SER A 21 -6.01 9.33 7.96
CA SER A 21 -5.89 10.79 7.96
C SER A 21 -4.46 11.19 8.38
N PRO A 22 -4.07 12.47 8.32
CA PRO A 22 -2.70 12.87 8.63
C PRO A 22 -2.26 12.42 10.02
N GLY A 23 -1.11 11.73 10.10
CA GLY A 23 -0.59 11.10 11.31
C GLY A 23 -0.92 9.61 11.43
N THR A 24 -1.88 9.07 10.67
CA THR A 24 -2.15 7.63 10.65
C THR A 24 -0.98 6.87 10.04
N MET A 25 -0.49 5.86 10.76
CA MET A 25 0.44 4.85 10.27
C MET A 25 -0.30 3.52 10.13
N TYR A 26 -0.09 2.84 9.02
CA TYR A 26 -0.53 1.46 8.83
C TYR A 26 0.67 0.61 8.39
N LEU A 27 0.66 -0.66 8.77
CA LEU A 27 1.71 -1.63 8.48
C LEU A 27 1.05 -2.91 7.92
N LEU A 28 1.60 -3.41 6.82
CA LEU A 28 1.11 -4.59 6.10
C LEU A 28 2.08 -5.76 6.33
N ASN A 29 2.24 -6.15 7.58
CA ASN A 29 3.24 -7.13 7.99
C ASN A 29 2.86 -8.57 7.65
N GLY A 30 1.57 -8.85 7.40
CA GLY A 30 1.08 -10.16 6.99
C GLY A 30 1.01 -10.34 5.48
N HIS A 31 1.52 -9.38 4.69
CA HIS A 31 1.32 -9.31 3.24
C HIS A 31 -0.16 -9.29 2.84
N GLU A 32 -0.99 -8.65 3.68
CA GLU A 32 -2.43 -8.62 3.50
C GLU A 32 -2.81 -7.94 2.17
N HIS A 33 -3.67 -8.61 1.42
CA HIS A 33 -4.34 -7.98 0.29
C HIS A 33 -5.20 -6.83 0.81
N HIS A 34 -5.01 -5.65 0.24
CA HIS A 34 -5.72 -4.46 0.67
C HIS A 34 -5.96 -3.51 -0.49
N THR A 35 -7.08 -2.79 -0.40
CA THR A 35 -7.42 -1.73 -1.34
C THR A 35 -7.42 -0.39 -0.60
N LEU A 36 -6.57 0.54 -1.06
CA LEU A 36 -6.55 1.92 -0.57
C LEU A 36 -7.39 2.82 -1.50
N ARG A 37 -8.40 3.50 -0.96
CA ARG A 37 -9.31 4.40 -1.68
C ARG A 37 -9.20 5.83 -1.16
N PRO A 38 -8.44 6.71 -1.84
CA PRO A 38 -8.37 8.12 -1.51
C PRO A 38 -9.74 8.81 -1.67
N LYS A 39 -10.11 9.67 -0.72
CA LYS A 39 -11.27 10.57 -0.81
C LYS A 39 -10.88 11.96 -1.28
N THR A 40 -9.67 12.36 -0.95
CA THR A 40 -9.06 13.64 -1.34
C THR A 40 -7.66 13.35 -1.87
N ASP A 41 -6.97 14.40 -2.35
CA ASP A 41 -5.55 14.29 -2.68
C ASP A 41 -4.78 13.79 -1.46
N PHE A 42 -4.27 12.56 -1.56
CA PHE A 42 -3.70 11.80 -0.46
C PHE A 42 -2.19 11.71 -0.65
N ARG A 43 -1.44 12.05 0.41
CA ARG A 43 0.01 11.97 0.42
C ARG A 43 0.47 11.13 1.59
N CYS A 44 1.38 10.20 1.30
CA CYS A 44 1.97 9.35 2.31
C CYS A 44 3.47 9.14 2.08
N VAL A 45 4.16 8.84 3.17
CA VAL A 45 5.51 8.31 3.17
C VAL A 45 5.42 6.79 3.32
N CYS A 46 5.95 6.06 2.35
CA CYS A 46 5.96 4.60 2.29
C CYS A 46 7.37 4.06 2.49
N VAL A 47 7.47 2.91 3.15
CA VAL A 47 8.72 2.18 3.35
C VAL A 47 8.47 0.74 2.92
N PHE A 48 9.34 0.23 2.05
CA PHE A 48 9.26 -1.13 1.53
C PHE A 48 10.49 -1.93 1.97
N ASN A 49 10.28 -3.20 2.30
CA ASN A 49 11.34 -4.13 2.63
C ASN A 49 10.99 -5.51 2.05
N PRO A 50 11.79 -6.06 1.10
CA PRO A 50 13.00 -5.49 0.49
C PRO A 50 12.74 -4.19 -0.29
N PRO A 51 13.78 -3.39 -0.62
CA PRO A 51 13.60 -2.13 -1.32
C PRO A 51 12.96 -2.35 -2.70
N VAL A 52 12.15 -1.38 -3.12
CA VAL A 52 11.66 -1.32 -4.50
C VAL A 52 12.83 -1.19 -5.48
N THR A 53 12.69 -1.82 -6.64
CA THR A 53 13.70 -2.00 -7.69
C THR A 53 13.56 -0.99 -8.83
N GLY A 54 12.44 -0.25 -8.88
CA GLY A 54 12.06 0.65 -9.97
C GLY A 54 11.58 -0.06 -11.24
N ARG A 55 11.48 -1.39 -11.21
CA ARG A 55 10.96 -2.25 -12.28
C ARG A 55 9.58 -2.82 -11.95
N GLU A 56 9.10 -2.49 -10.77
CA GLU A 56 7.73 -2.72 -10.37
C GLU A 56 6.77 -2.01 -11.33
N ASP A 57 6.14 -2.79 -12.21
CA ASP A 57 4.92 -2.35 -12.86
C ASP A 57 3.75 -2.81 -11.99
N HIS A 58 2.79 -1.93 -11.73
CA HIS A 58 1.54 -2.36 -11.12
C HIS A 58 0.82 -3.18 -12.19
N ASP A 59 0.85 -4.49 -12.07
CA ASP A 59 0.00 -5.34 -12.90
C ASP A 59 -1.48 -5.05 -12.58
N GLU A 60 -2.38 -5.70 -13.31
CA GLU A 60 -3.83 -5.53 -13.14
C GLU A 60 -4.35 -5.82 -11.71
N ASN A 61 -3.52 -6.43 -10.84
CA ASN A 61 -3.83 -6.74 -9.45
C ASN A 61 -3.08 -5.82 -8.44
N GLY A 62 -2.25 -4.89 -8.93
CA GLY A 62 -1.60 -3.87 -8.11
C GLY A 62 -0.45 -4.37 -7.23
N VAL A 63 0.11 -5.55 -7.51
CA VAL A 63 1.18 -6.18 -6.70
C VAL A 63 2.56 -5.91 -7.31
N TYR A 64 3.58 -5.94 -6.45
CA TYR A 64 5.00 -5.94 -6.83
C TYR A 64 5.55 -7.37 -6.80
N PRO A 65 5.61 -8.08 -7.94
CA PRO A 65 6.20 -9.42 -7.98
C PRO A 65 7.70 -9.36 -7.67
N LEU A 66 8.19 -10.33 -6.90
CA LEU A 66 9.62 -10.52 -6.68
C LEU A 66 10.29 -10.78 -8.02
N LEU A 67 11.15 -9.87 -8.45
CA LEU A 67 12.06 -10.10 -9.57
C LEU A 67 13.15 -11.06 -9.11
N THR A 68 13.09 -12.30 -9.57
CA THR A 68 14.23 -13.22 -9.46
C THR A 68 15.28 -12.80 -10.48
N GLU A 69 16.53 -12.58 -10.06
CA GLU A 69 17.64 -12.41 -11.00
C GLU A 69 17.77 -13.69 -11.84
N GLU A 70 17.43 -13.62 -13.12
CA GLU A 70 17.98 -14.55 -14.10
C GLU A 70 19.40 -14.09 -14.42
N GLY A 71 20.37 -14.99 -14.21
CA GLY A 71 21.75 -14.79 -14.64
C GLY A 71 21.88 -14.75 -16.16
#